data_AF-A0A5N8X491-F1
#
_entry.id   AF-A0A5N8X491-F1
#
_cell.length_a   1.000
_cell.length_b   1.000
_cell.length_c   1.000
_cell.angle_alpha   90.00
_cell.angle_beta   90.00
_cell.angle_gamma   90.00
#
_symmetry.space_group_name_H-M   'P 1'
#
loop_
_entity.id
_entity.type
_entity.pdbx_description
1 polymer ?
#
loop_
_entity_poly.entity_id
_entity_poly.type
_entity_poly.pdbx_seq_one_letter_code
_entity_poly.pdbx_strand_id
1 'polypeptide(L)'
;MVRAVQHGGAGVSAQVAPHPASQNPTPFRQFIVKMHGRCNLACRYCYLYEGPDHSWRTRPAAASPAVLDRTATRIAEHARAHALKALSLVLHGGEPLLAGADTLARFTGLVRDRVPPDCAVHATVQTNATLLTEQRVAVLADHGIRVGISLDGGLPAHNARRVDHAGRPSWPAAVRGARLLADRFPSSYAGILTVVDPTLDPIDTYDSLLA
;
A
#
# COMPACT_ATOMS: atom_id res chain seq x y z
N MET A 1 53.57 18.72 2.72
CA MET A 1 52.97 18.94 4.05
C MET A 1 51.47 19.17 3.88
N VAL A 2 50.67 18.10 3.73
CA VAL A 2 49.24 18.02 4.10
C VAL A 2 49.02 16.53 4.39
N ARG A 3 48.84 16.21 5.67
CA ARG A 3 48.58 14.85 6.17
C ARG A 3 47.12 14.50 5.87
N ALA A 4 46.90 13.31 5.31
CA ALA A 4 45.58 12.69 5.26
C ALA A 4 45.06 12.49 6.68
N VAL A 5 43.89 13.06 6.99
CA VAL A 5 43.16 12.77 8.22
C VAL A 5 42.40 11.48 7.99
N GLN A 6 42.90 10.38 8.57
CA GLN A 6 42.13 9.16 8.75
C GLN A 6 41.17 9.40 9.91
N HIS A 7 39.87 9.55 9.61
CA HIS A 7 38.85 9.42 10.64
C HIS A 7 38.62 7.94 10.92
N GLY A 8 39.30 7.43 11.95
CA GLY A 8 38.96 6.18 12.60
C GLY A 8 37.62 6.32 13.31
N GLY A 9 36.57 5.73 12.73
CA GLY A 9 35.29 5.52 13.41
C GLY A 9 35.40 4.29 14.31
N ALA A 10 35.62 4.51 15.60
CA ALA A 10 35.47 3.48 16.61
C ALA A 10 33.99 3.09 16.74
N GLY A 11 33.72 1.79 16.53
CA GLY A 11 32.63 0.97 17.07
C GLY A 11 31.24 1.57 17.31
N VAL A 12 30.26 1.05 16.55
CA VAL A 12 28.99 0.57 17.13
C VAL A 12 28.63 -0.76 16.45
N SER A 13 29.35 -1.83 16.79
CA SER A 13 28.80 -3.18 16.68
C SER A 13 28.59 -3.69 18.09
N ALA A 14 27.61 -3.09 18.78
CA ALA A 14 27.03 -3.76 19.91
C ALA A 14 26.23 -4.93 19.32
N GLN A 15 26.76 -6.14 19.48
CA GLN A 15 25.99 -7.35 19.23
C GLN A 15 24.69 -7.23 20.02
N VAL A 16 23.57 -7.07 19.31
CA VAL A 16 22.26 -7.15 19.92
C VAL A 16 22.16 -8.57 20.48
N ALA A 17 22.22 -8.69 21.81
CA ALA A 17 21.98 -9.96 22.46
C ALA A 17 20.62 -10.49 21.96
N PRO A 18 20.54 -11.75 21.49
CA PRO A 18 19.28 -12.29 21.00
C PRO A 18 18.25 -12.14 22.11
N HIS A 19 17.19 -11.39 21.82
CA HIS A 19 16.05 -11.32 22.72
C HIS A 19 15.58 -12.76 22.94
N PRO A 20 15.38 -13.22 24.19
CA PRO A 20 14.93 -14.58 24.44
C PRO A 20 13.63 -14.77 23.64
N ALA A 21 13.70 -15.61 22.60
CA ALA A 21 12.59 -15.82 21.71
C ALA A 21 11.40 -16.28 22.57
N SER A 22 10.32 -15.51 22.58
CA SER A 22 9.07 -16.00 23.14
C SER A 22 8.77 -17.32 22.43
N GLN A 23 8.60 -18.41 23.20
CA GLN A 23 8.37 -19.73 22.62
C GLN A 23 7.08 -19.81 21.80
N ASN A 24 6.25 -18.76 21.87
CA ASN A 24 5.12 -18.52 20.97
C ASN A 24 5.40 -17.30 20.08
N PRO A 25 5.44 -17.44 18.75
CA PRO A 25 5.53 -16.31 17.84
C PRO A 25 4.27 -15.44 17.94
N THR A 26 4.45 -14.12 17.91
CA THR A 26 3.31 -13.19 17.84
C THR A 26 2.61 -13.36 16.49
N PRO A 27 1.30 -13.64 16.45
CA PRO A 27 0.62 -13.84 15.18
C PRO A 27 0.52 -12.52 14.43
N PHE A 28 0.86 -12.53 13.14
CA PHE A 28 0.66 -11.37 12.30
C PHE A 28 -0.84 -11.12 12.08
N ARG A 29 -1.21 -9.85 11.95
CA ARG A 29 -2.61 -9.39 11.86
C ARG A 29 -2.88 -8.55 10.62
N GLN A 30 -1.86 -8.26 9.82
CA GLN A 30 -1.98 -7.47 8.59
C GLN A 30 -1.66 -8.35 7.39
N PHE A 31 -2.57 -8.35 6.43
CA PHE A 31 -2.46 -9.11 5.20
C PHE A 31 -2.45 -8.14 4.03
N ILE A 32 -1.30 -7.98 3.38
CA ILE A 32 -1.17 -7.15 2.19
C ILE A 32 -1.35 -8.05 0.96
N VAL A 33 -2.50 -7.95 0.30
CA VAL A 33 -2.85 -8.80 -0.85
C VAL A 33 -2.64 -8.02 -2.14
N LYS A 34 -1.81 -8.54 -3.04
CA LYS A 34 -1.52 -7.94 -4.34
C LYS A 34 -2.64 -8.31 -5.33
N MET A 35 -3.67 -7.47 -5.42
CA MET A 35 -4.83 -7.66 -6.29
C MET A 35 -4.45 -7.59 -7.78
N HIS A 36 -3.51 -6.71 -8.10
CA HIS A 36 -2.98 -6.53 -9.44
C HIS A 36 -1.47 -6.25 -9.38
N GLY A 37 -0.65 -7.08 -10.01
CA GLY A 37 0.81 -6.98 -10.02
C GLY A 37 1.36 -5.88 -10.94
N ARG A 38 0.54 -5.28 -11.82
CA ARG A 38 0.94 -4.15 -12.66
C ARG A 38 0.30 -2.85 -12.17
N CYS A 39 0.89 -1.74 -12.57
CA CYS A 39 0.48 -0.37 -12.31
C CYS A 39 0.35 0.40 -13.62
N ASN A 40 -0.62 1.32 -13.69
CA ASN A 40 -0.75 2.29 -14.78
C ASN A 40 0.27 3.44 -14.68
N LEU A 41 0.93 3.58 -13.53
CA LEU A 41 2.09 4.44 -13.34
C LEU A 41 3.40 3.67 -13.45
N ALA A 42 4.47 4.37 -13.79
CA ALA A 42 5.86 3.92 -13.78
C ALA A 42 6.70 4.87 -12.92
N CYS A 43 6.40 4.92 -11.61
CA CYS A 43 7.15 5.79 -10.70
C CYS A 43 8.65 5.45 -10.71
N ARG A 44 9.52 6.47 -10.78
CA ARG A 44 10.97 6.31 -10.94
C ARG A 44 11.69 5.71 -9.72
N TYR A 45 11.00 5.54 -8.61
CA TYR A 45 11.50 4.87 -7.40
C TYR A 45 10.80 3.52 -7.16
N CYS A 46 9.96 3.06 -8.10
CA CYS A 46 9.21 1.83 -7.93
C CYS A 46 10.14 0.62 -7.98
N TYR A 47 10.34 -0.04 -6.85
CA TYR A 47 11.20 -1.23 -6.75
C TYR A 47 10.82 -2.35 -7.73
N LEU A 48 9.56 -2.41 -8.17
CA LEU A 48 9.11 -3.44 -9.10
C LEU A 48 9.56 -3.16 -10.54
N TYR A 49 9.47 -1.90 -10.98
CA TYR A 49 9.76 -1.53 -12.36
C TYR A 49 11.21 -1.08 -12.58
N GLU A 50 11.80 -0.44 -11.57
CA GLU A 50 13.16 0.10 -11.58
C GLU A 50 14.15 -0.81 -10.81
N GLY A 51 13.66 -1.86 -10.15
CA GLY A 51 14.51 -2.81 -9.44
C GLY A 51 15.11 -3.91 -10.34
N PRO A 52 16.06 -4.68 -9.80
CA PRO A 52 16.78 -5.70 -10.56
C PRO A 52 15.94 -6.96 -10.85
N ASP A 53 14.84 -7.19 -10.11
CA ASP A 53 13.95 -8.32 -10.37
C ASP A 53 13.01 -8.01 -11.55
N HIS A 54 13.07 -8.86 -12.57
CA HIS A 54 12.28 -8.74 -13.78
C HIS A 54 11.27 -9.88 -13.96
N SER A 55 11.21 -10.81 -13.01
CA SER A 55 10.31 -11.98 -13.05
C SER A 55 8.84 -11.60 -13.05
N TRP A 56 8.48 -10.40 -12.56
CA TRP A 56 7.12 -9.87 -12.63
C TRP A 56 6.60 -9.76 -14.07
N ARG A 57 7.48 -9.61 -15.08
CA ARG A 57 7.08 -9.46 -16.49
C ARG A 57 6.40 -10.71 -17.05
N THR A 58 6.79 -11.89 -16.60
CA THR A 58 6.22 -13.17 -17.05
C THR A 58 5.12 -13.69 -16.14
N ARG A 59 4.95 -13.09 -14.95
CA ARG A 59 3.85 -13.43 -14.03
C ARG A 59 2.52 -12.81 -14.50
N PRO A 60 1.38 -13.47 -14.21
CA PRO A 60 0.06 -12.91 -14.44
C PRO A 60 -0.09 -11.52 -13.81
N ALA A 61 -0.76 -10.61 -14.53
CA ALA A 61 -0.97 -9.25 -14.07
C ALA A 61 -2.00 -9.15 -12.92
N ALA A 62 -2.98 -10.06 -12.87
CA ALA A 62 -4.01 -10.09 -11.85
C ALA A 62 -4.01 -11.43 -11.10
N ALA A 63 -4.38 -11.40 -9.82
CA ALA A 63 -4.64 -12.63 -9.08
C ALA A 63 -5.87 -13.32 -9.69
N SER A 64 -5.77 -14.61 -10.00
CA SER A 64 -6.91 -15.38 -10.51
C SER A 64 -7.95 -15.59 -9.41
N PRO A 65 -9.22 -15.85 -9.76
CA PRO A 65 -10.25 -16.17 -8.78
C PRO A 65 -9.85 -17.33 -7.85
N ALA A 66 -9.19 -18.36 -8.38
CA ALA A 66 -8.70 -19.50 -7.59
C ALA A 66 -7.60 -19.11 -6.58
N VAL A 67 -6.72 -18.17 -6.96
CA VAL A 67 -5.69 -17.64 -6.05
C VAL A 67 -6.32 -16.79 -4.95
N LEU A 68 -7.28 -15.93 -5.28
CA LEU A 68 -8.00 -15.12 -4.30
C LEU A 68 -8.80 -15.99 -3.33
N ASP A 69 -9.47 -17.03 -3.84
CA ASP A 69 -10.16 -18.02 -3.02
C ASP A 69 -9.20 -18.69 -2.03
N ARG A 70 -8.10 -19.25 -2.53
CA ARG A 70 -7.09 -19.89 -1.67
C ARG A 70 -6.53 -18.92 -0.64
N THR A 71 -6.30 -17.67 -1.04
CA THR A 71 -5.79 -16.62 -0.14
C THR A 71 -6.77 -16.34 0.98
N ALA A 72 -8.06 -16.15 0.68
CA ALA A 72 -9.09 -15.94 1.71
C ALA A 72 -9.18 -17.13 2.67
N THR A 73 -9.07 -18.37 2.17
CA THR A 73 -9.01 -19.56 3.01
C THR A 73 -7.81 -19.55 3.95
N ARG A 74 -6.60 -19.23 3.46
CA ARG A 74 -5.39 -19.16 4.29
C ARG A 74 -5.45 -18.07 5.36
N ILE A 75 -6.01 -16.90 5.02
CA ILE A 75 -6.25 -15.82 6.00
C ILE A 75 -7.16 -16.31 7.12
N ALA A 76 -8.24 -17.00 6.77
CA ALA A 76 -9.21 -17.49 7.74
C ALA A 76 -8.67 -18.64 8.61
N GLU A 77 -7.88 -19.55 8.03
CA GLU A 77 -7.15 -20.59 8.78
C GLU A 77 -6.23 -19.96 9.83
N HIS A 78 -5.46 -18.94 9.44
CA HIS A 78 -4.60 -18.20 10.36
C HIS A 78 -5.39 -17.50 11.46
N ALA A 79 -6.48 -16.81 11.09
CA ALA A 79 -7.35 -16.13 12.04
C ALA A 79 -7.94 -17.10 13.08
N ARG A 80 -8.35 -18.31 12.67
CA ARG A 80 -8.83 -19.38 13.57
C ARG A 80 -7.72 -19.92 14.47
N ALA A 81 -6.59 -20.32 13.86
CA ALA A 81 -5.48 -20.94 14.59
C ALA A 81 -4.92 -20.04 15.69
N HIS A 82 -5.01 -18.72 15.51
CA HIS A 82 -4.50 -17.73 16.44
C HIS A 82 -5.58 -16.94 17.18
N ALA A 83 -6.85 -17.35 17.08
CA ALA A 83 -8.00 -16.68 17.71
C ALA A 83 -7.99 -15.15 17.53
N LEU A 84 -7.71 -14.67 16.31
CA LEU A 84 -7.63 -13.25 16.02
C LEU A 84 -9.01 -12.60 16.20
N LYS A 85 -9.08 -11.55 17.02
CA LYS A 85 -10.29 -10.72 17.18
C LYS A 85 -10.46 -9.66 16.09
N ALA A 86 -9.38 -9.33 15.39
CA ALA A 86 -9.41 -8.39 14.28
C ALA A 86 -8.18 -8.57 13.39
N LEU A 87 -8.33 -8.31 12.10
CA LEU A 87 -7.23 -8.24 11.14
C LEU A 87 -7.37 -7.02 10.21
N SER A 88 -6.23 -6.58 9.69
CA SER A 88 -6.14 -5.59 8.63
C SER A 88 -5.96 -6.29 7.28
N LEU A 89 -6.86 -6.02 6.35
CA LEU A 89 -6.78 -6.50 4.98
C LEU A 89 -6.43 -5.33 4.06
N VAL A 90 -5.19 -5.28 3.60
CA VAL A 90 -4.69 -4.22 2.72
C VAL A 90 -4.69 -4.71 1.28
N LEU A 91 -5.64 -4.23 0.49
CA LEU A 91 -5.74 -4.45 -0.94
C LEU A 91 -4.71 -3.55 -1.63
N HIS A 92 -3.66 -4.15 -2.16
CA HIS A 92 -2.52 -3.46 -2.76
C HIS A 92 -2.22 -4.05 -4.14
N GLY A 93 -1.14 -3.61 -4.75
CA GLY A 93 -0.62 -4.15 -5.99
C GLY A 93 0.52 -3.30 -6.52
N GLY A 94 0.65 -3.26 -7.83
CA GLY A 94 1.04 -2.05 -8.54
C GLY A 94 -0.07 -1.01 -8.39
N GLU A 95 -1.18 -1.17 -9.11
CA GLU A 95 -2.41 -0.40 -8.88
C GLU A 95 -3.61 -1.35 -8.72
N PRO A 96 -4.17 -1.52 -7.51
CA PRO A 96 -5.24 -2.48 -7.27
C PRO A 96 -6.54 -2.16 -8.01
N LEU A 97 -6.86 -0.90 -8.32
CA LEU A 97 -8.08 -0.54 -9.04
C LEU A 97 -8.09 -0.99 -10.50
N LEU A 98 -6.97 -1.45 -11.05
CA LEU A 98 -6.91 -2.15 -12.34
C LEU A 98 -7.63 -3.50 -12.30
N ALA A 99 -7.73 -4.14 -11.13
CA ALA A 99 -8.56 -5.35 -10.96
C ALA A 99 -10.08 -5.04 -10.91
N GLY A 100 -10.45 -3.76 -10.76
CA GLY A 100 -11.83 -3.30 -10.62
C GLY A 100 -12.32 -3.25 -9.18
N ALA A 101 -13.09 -2.21 -8.82
CA ALA A 101 -13.61 -2.02 -7.47
C ALA A 101 -14.51 -3.19 -7.03
N ASP A 102 -15.33 -3.74 -7.93
CA ASP A 102 -16.17 -4.91 -7.64
C ASP A 102 -15.34 -6.16 -7.30
N THR A 103 -14.17 -6.32 -7.92
CA THR A 103 -13.27 -7.45 -7.60
C THR A 103 -12.69 -7.30 -6.20
N LEU A 104 -12.30 -6.09 -5.82
CA LEU A 104 -11.84 -5.77 -4.47
C LEU A 104 -12.95 -5.99 -3.43
N ALA A 105 -14.18 -5.56 -3.74
CA ALA A 105 -15.36 -5.78 -2.92
C ALA A 105 -15.67 -7.27 -2.72
N ARG A 106 -15.73 -8.05 -3.83
CA ARG A 106 -15.95 -9.50 -3.78
C ARG A 106 -14.90 -10.22 -2.95
N PHE A 107 -13.62 -9.90 -3.13
CA PHE A 107 -12.56 -10.53 -2.34
C PHE A 107 -12.65 -10.16 -0.86
N THR A 108 -12.96 -8.90 -0.54
CA THR A 108 -13.15 -8.47 0.85
C THR A 108 -14.32 -9.18 1.52
N GLY A 109 -15.45 -9.32 0.81
CA GLY A 109 -16.60 -10.13 1.25
C GLY A 109 -16.20 -11.57 1.52
N LEU A 110 -15.48 -12.19 0.58
CA LEU A 110 -14.99 -13.57 0.72
C LEU A 110 -14.11 -13.78 1.96
N VAL A 111 -13.25 -12.82 2.30
CA VAL A 111 -12.44 -12.88 3.52
C VAL A 111 -13.34 -12.77 4.76
N ARG A 112 -14.26 -11.81 4.79
CA ARG A 112 -15.21 -11.62 5.90
C ARG A 112 -16.07 -12.85 6.15
N ASP A 113 -16.52 -13.52 5.10
CA ASP A 113 -17.38 -14.71 5.20
C ASP A 113 -16.62 -15.92 5.76
N ARG A 114 -15.29 -15.97 5.64
CA ARG A 114 -14.47 -17.14 6.01
C ARG A 114 -13.81 -17.04 7.37
N VAL A 115 -13.48 -15.82 7.81
CA VAL A 115 -12.89 -15.58 9.14
C VAL A 115 -13.88 -15.94 10.25
N PRO A 116 -13.42 -16.18 11.50
CA PRO A 116 -14.33 -16.37 12.62
C PRO A 116 -15.35 -15.22 12.73
N PRO A 117 -16.61 -15.49 13.12
CA PRO A 117 -17.65 -14.46 13.28
C PRO A 117 -17.27 -13.33 14.25
N ASP A 118 -16.38 -13.60 15.21
CA ASP A 118 -15.87 -12.66 16.20
C ASP A 118 -14.54 -11.99 15.78
N CYS A 119 -14.11 -12.17 14.52
CA CYS A 119 -12.93 -11.53 13.94
C CYS A 119 -13.32 -10.38 13.02
N ALA A 120 -13.06 -9.14 13.44
CA ALA A 120 -13.31 -7.96 12.61
C ALA A 120 -12.30 -7.84 11.45
N VAL A 121 -12.78 -7.55 10.24
CA VAL A 121 -11.92 -7.31 9.06
C VAL A 121 -11.92 -5.83 8.70
N HIS A 122 -10.81 -5.16 8.97
CA HIS A 122 -10.58 -3.78 8.58
C HIS A 122 -9.94 -3.73 7.19
N ALA A 123 -10.75 -3.50 6.17
CA ALA A 123 -10.30 -3.46 4.79
C ALA A 123 -9.84 -2.05 4.38
N THR A 124 -8.72 -1.98 3.67
CA THR A 124 -8.21 -0.74 3.08
C THR A 124 -7.63 -1.04 1.71
N VAL A 125 -7.88 -0.19 0.72
CA VAL A 125 -7.19 -0.21 -0.57
C VAL A 125 -6.13 0.88 -0.59
N GLN A 126 -4.90 0.53 -0.99
CA GLN A 126 -3.83 1.51 -1.23
C GLN A 126 -3.74 1.78 -2.74
N THR A 127 -4.07 2.99 -3.18
CA THR A 127 -4.14 3.36 -4.60
C THR A 127 -3.27 4.58 -4.91
N ASN A 128 -2.82 4.69 -6.16
CA ASN A 128 -2.19 5.90 -6.69
C ASN A 128 -3.19 7.02 -7.01
N ALA A 129 -4.48 6.82 -6.71
CA ALA A 129 -5.62 7.73 -6.88
C ALA A 129 -5.99 8.13 -8.32
N THR A 130 -5.18 7.80 -9.32
CA THR A 130 -5.43 8.21 -10.71
C THR A 130 -6.64 7.55 -11.36
N LEU A 131 -7.11 6.44 -10.78
CA LEU A 131 -8.27 5.68 -11.25
C LEU A 131 -9.52 5.86 -10.38
N LEU A 132 -9.49 6.79 -9.41
CA LEU A 132 -10.66 7.06 -8.57
C LEU A 132 -11.72 7.80 -9.38
N THR A 133 -12.95 7.26 -9.32
CA THR A 133 -14.18 7.86 -9.84
C THR A 133 -15.26 7.72 -8.77
N GLU A 134 -16.30 8.55 -8.81
CA GLU A 134 -17.38 8.51 -7.82
C GLU A 134 -17.98 7.10 -7.70
N GLN A 135 -18.24 6.45 -8.84
CA GLN A 135 -18.72 5.07 -8.88
C GLN A 135 -17.77 4.08 -8.17
N ARG A 136 -16.46 4.18 -8.41
CA ARG A 136 -15.49 3.27 -7.79
C ARG A 136 -15.40 3.49 -6.29
N VAL A 137 -15.41 4.75 -5.84
CA VAL A 137 -15.37 5.07 -4.41
C VAL A 137 -16.67 4.63 -3.72
N ALA A 138 -17.82 4.80 -4.37
CA ALA A 138 -19.11 4.31 -3.87
C ALA A 138 -19.07 2.79 -3.62
N VAL A 139 -18.63 1.99 -4.60
CA VAL A 139 -18.48 0.53 -4.42
C VAL A 139 -17.56 0.19 -3.23
N LEU A 140 -16.43 0.89 -3.09
CA LEU A 140 -15.53 0.65 -1.97
C LEU A 140 -16.18 1.01 -0.62
N ALA A 141 -16.87 2.15 -0.56
CA ALA A 141 -17.56 2.66 0.62
C ALA A 141 -18.70 1.73 1.06
N ASP A 142 -19.53 1.28 0.12
CA ASP A 142 -20.65 0.36 0.37
C ASP A 142 -20.17 -0.97 0.97
N HIS A 143 -18.95 -1.38 0.63
CA HIS A 143 -18.30 -2.56 1.18
C HIS A 143 -17.39 -2.24 2.39
N GLY A 144 -17.43 -1.03 2.95
CA GLY A 144 -16.62 -0.63 4.10
C GLY A 144 -15.11 -0.78 3.87
N ILE A 145 -14.66 -0.61 2.63
CA ILE A 145 -13.24 -0.59 2.25
C ILE A 145 -12.79 0.86 2.26
N ARG A 146 -11.90 1.21 3.17
CA ARG A 146 -11.32 2.56 3.21
C ARG A 146 -10.24 2.74 2.16
N VAL A 147 -9.93 3.97 1.79
CA VAL A 147 -9.04 4.34 0.70
C VAL A 147 -7.82 5.07 1.26
N GLY A 148 -6.66 4.41 1.18
CA GLY A 148 -5.35 5.00 1.38
C GLY A 148 -4.81 5.52 0.04
N ILE A 149 -4.28 6.74 0.05
CA ILE A 149 -3.80 7.42 -1.15
C ILE A 149 -2.28 7.50 -1.13
N SER A 150 -1.62 7.18 -2.25
CA SER A 150 -0.19 7.42 -2.40
C SER A 150 0.07 8.80 -2.99
N LEU A 151 0.66 9.70 -2.18
CA LEU A 151 1.14 11.03 -2.54
C LEU A 151 2.48 11.28 -1.84
N ASP A 152 3.44 11.84 -2.56
CA ASP A 152 4.78 12.13 -2.02
C ASP A 152 4.89 13.54 -1.39
N GLY A 153 3.77 14.27 -1.39
CA GLY A 153 3.61 15.63 -0.89
C GLY A 153 2.33 16.25 -1.46
N GLY A 154 1.96 17.43 -0.99
CA GLY A 154 0.78 18.18 -1.46
C GLY A 154 1.02 19.06 -2.68
N LEU A 155 2.25 19.08 -3.20
CA LEU A 155 2.62 19.88 -4.37
C LEU A 155 3.00 19.00 -5.58
N PRO A 156 2.81 19.50 -6.82
CA PRO A 156 3.28 18.81 -8.02
C PRO A 156 4.77 18.43 -7.98
N ALA A 157 5.60 19.29 -7.40
CA ALA A 157 7.06 19.11 -7.33
C ALA A 157 7.46 17.89 -6.50
N HIS A 158 6.82 17.68 -5.34
CA HIS A 158 7.06 16.51 -4.49
C HIS A 158 6.71 15.19 -5.20
N ASN A 159 5.75 15.25 -6.14
CA ASN A 159 5.26 14.10 -6.88
C ASN A 159 5.92 13.91 -8.25
N ALA A 160 6.99 14.63 -8.58
CA ALA A 160 7.60 14.64 -9.92
C ALA A 160 8.14 13.27 -10.38
N ARG A 161 8.44 12.36 -9.44
CA ARG A 161 8.88 11.00 -9.73
C ARG A 161 7.72 10.03 -9.99
N ARG A 162 6.47 10.46 -9.76
CA ARG A 162 5.24 9.72 -10.04
C ARG A 162 4.76 10.05 -11.44
N VAL A 163 5.20 9.24 -12.40
CA VAL A 163 4.87 9.41 -13.83
C VAL A 163 4.18 8.17 -14.36
N ASP A 164 3.50 8.29 -15.49
CA ASP A 164 3.02 7.13 -16.24
C ASP A 164 4.10 6.51 -17.13
N HIS A 165 3.75 5.45 -17.85
CA HIS A 165 4.66 4.75 -18.76
C HIS A 165 5.14 5.61 -19.95
N ALA A 166 4.49 6.75 -20.22
CA ALA A 166 4.92 7.73 -21.22
C ALA A 166 5.72 8.90 -20.59
N GLY A 167 6.02 8.83 -19.28
CA GLY A 167 6.74 9.87 -18.55
C GLY A 167 5.88 11.08 -18.17
N ARG A 168 4.55 11.03 -18.36
CA ARG A 168 3.67 12.15 -18.05
C ARG A 168 3.40 12.23 -16.54
N PRO A 169 3.32 13.43 -15.93
CA PRO A 169 3.06 13.58 -14.50
C PRO A 169 1.71 12.98 -14.09
N SER A 170 1.68 12.19 -13.01
CA SER A 170 0.43 11.63 -12.48
C SER A 170 -0.33 12.60 -11.58
N TRP A 171 0.34 13.66 -11.10
CA TRP A 171 -0.19 14.58 -10.09
C TRP A 171 -1.59 15.12 -10.42
N PRO A 172 -1.90 15.63 -11.63
CA PRO A 172 -3.22 16.15 -11.93
C PRO A 172 -4.34 15.11 -11.74
N ALA A 173 -4.09 13.85 -12.07
CA ALA A 173 -5.07 12.79 -11.88
C ALA A 173 -5.16 12.34 -10.42
N ALA A 174 -4.02 12.21 -9.73
CA ALA A 174 -3.98 11.81 -8.33
C ALA A 174 -4.69 12.82 -7.42
N VAL A 175 -4.43 14.13 -7.59
CA VAL A 175 -5.07 15.18 -6.78
C VAL A 175 -6.57 15.29 -7.05
N ARG A 176 -7.03 15.06 -8.28
CA ARG A 176 -8.48 14.96 -8.59
C ARG A 176 -9.13 13.81 -7.84
N GLY A 177 -8.48 12.63 -7.84
CA GLY A 177 -8.97 11.46 -7.10
C GLY A 177 -8.99 11.69 -5.58
N ALA A 178 -7.95 12.35 -5.05
CA ALA A 178 -7.87 12.70 -3.63
C ALA A 178 -8.96 13.69 -3.20
N ARG A 179 -9.17 14.76 -3.98
CA ARG A 179 -10.24 15.73 -3.72
C ARG A 179 -11.62 15.11 -3.83
N LEU A 180 -11.86 14.27 -4.84
CA LEU A 180 -13.11 13.51 -4.93
C LEU A 180 -13.41 12.71 -3.65
N LEU A 181 -12.40 12.01 -3.11
CA LEU A 181 -12.54 11.25 -1.87
C LEU A 181 -12.84 12.18 -0.69
N ALA A 182 -12.08 13.27 -0.54
CA ALA A 182 -12.24 14.23 0.54
C ALA A 182 -13.62 14.92 0.52
N ASP A 183 -14.07 15.37 -0.66
CA ASP A 183 -15.28 16.16 -0.81
C ASP A 183 -16.57 15.32 -0.75
N ARG A 184 -16.51 14.07 -1.20
CA ARG A 184 -17.72 13.24 -1.40
C ARG A 184 -17.80 12.03 -0.48
N PHE A 185 -16.66 11.51 -0.02
CA PHE A 185 -16.59 10.30 0.80
C PHE A 185 -15.56 10.42 1.94
N PRO A 186 -15.61 11.46 2.78
CA PRO A 186 -14.59 11.70 3.82
C PRO A 186 -14.47 10.55 4.82
N SER A 187 -15.57 9.84 5.11
CA SER A 187 -15.58 8.65 5.99
C SER A 187 -14.83 7.45 5.40
N SER A 188 -14.63 7.42 4.08
CA SER A 188 -13.87 6.37 3.40
C SER A 188 -12.37 6.63 3.38
N TYR A 189 -11.88 7.78 3.84
CA TYR A 189 -10.45 8.07 3.86
C TYR A 189 -9.69 7.25 4.92
N ALA A 190 -8.52 6.73 4.57
CA ALA A 190 -7.66 5.93 5.45
C ALA A 190 -6.23 6.47 5.61
N GLY A 191 -5.92 7.65 5.07
CA GLY A 191 -4.59 8.27 5.19
C GLY A 191 -3.81 8.30 3.88
N ILE A 192 -2.57 8.77 3.99
CA ILE A 192 -1.62 8.90 2.88
C ILE A 192 -0.40 8.00 3.12
N LEU A 193 0.13 7.43 2.03
CA LEU A 193 1.43 6.76 1.99
C LEU A 193 2.38 7.60 1.12
N THR A 194 3.46 8.08 1.73
CA THR A 194 4.40 9.03 1.13
C THR A 194 5.79 8.41 1.00
N VAL A 195 6.40 8.56 -0.18
CA VAL A 195 7.85 8.35 -0.33
C VAL A 195 8.55 9.67 0.01
N VAL A 196 9.25 9.70 1.14
CA VAL A 196 10.01 10.88 1.57
C VAL A 196 11.29 10.97 0.75
N ASP A 197 11.45 12.08 0.02
CA ASP A 197 12.69 12.43 -0.65
C ASP A 197 13.56 13.26 0.31
N PRO A 198 14.71 12.73 0.78
CA PRO A 198 15.57 13.44 1.73
C PRO A 198 16.26 14.67 1.13
N THR A 199 16.12 14.92 -0.17
CA THR A 199 16.64 16.13 -0.84
C THR A 199 15.65 17.28 -0.85
N LEU A 200 14.39 17.05 -0.46
CA LEU A 200 13.36 18.07 -0.32
C LEU A 200 13.32 18.60 1.11
N ASP A 201 12.79 19.81 1.28
CA ASP A 201 12.53 20.37 2.61
C ASP A 201 11.45 19.52 3.32
N PRO A 202 11.75 18.91 4.48
CA PRO A 202 10.82 18.03 5.18
C PRO A 202 9.63 18.79 5.78
N ILE A 203 9.78 20.06 6.14
CA ILE A 203 8.70 20.90 6.66
C ILE A 203 7.76 21.27 5.51
N ASP A 204 8.28 21.72 4.38
CA ASP A 204 7.46 22.00 3.18
C ASP A 204 6.69 20.75 2.72
N THR A 205 7.35 19.60 2.72
CA THR A 205 6.71 18.32 2.38
C THR A 205 5.57 18.00 3.36
N TYR A 206 5.79 18.14 4.66
CA TYR A 206 4.77 17.89 5.68
C TYR A 206 3.61 18.88 5.60
N ASP A 207 3.89 20.19 5.58
CA ASP A 207 2.87 21.24 5.56
C ASP A 207 2.02 21.15 4.29
N SER A 208 2.62 20.81 3.15
CA SER A 208 1.86 20.61 1.92
C SER A 208 0.83 19.48 2.02
N LEU A 209 1.08 18.44 2.82
CA LEU A 209 0.15 17.31 3.00
C LEU A 209 -1.01 17.64 3.95
N LEU A 210 -0.90 18.74 4.73
CA LEU A 210 -1.97 19.22 5.61
C LEU A 210 -3.02 20.06 4.88
N ALA A 211 -2.67 20.61 3.71
CA ALA A 211 -3.50 21.50 2.90
C ALA A 211 -4.49 20.75 1.99
#